data_AF-A0A8C8HZ29-F1
#
_entry.id   AF-A0A8C8HZ29-F1
#
_cell.length_a   1.000
_cell.length_b   1.000
_cell.length_c   1.000
_cell.angle_alpha   90.00
_cell.angle_beta   90.00
_cell.angle_gamma   90.00
#
_symmetry.space_group_name_H-M   'P 1'
#
loop_
_entity.id
_entity.type
_entity.pdbx_description
1 polymer ?
#
loop_
_entity_poly.entity_id
_entity_poly.type
_entity_poly.pdbx_seq_one_letter_code
_entity_poly.pdbx_strand_id
1 'polypeptide(L)'
;MSFVAELLLATLEDLLEVDLKTFKWRLTQDVLEGFPHIPVSQLENADRLDITNTMVETYGPEGAVKISLEILRKINQNQLSDRLKNQYNEGETTEAAAPSAPVVFEVRGGLQSSCRNISRMINGNRMNMSPFPIFI
;
A
#
# COMPACT_ATOMS: atom_id res chain seq x y z
N MET A 1 -6.80 -15.98 -2.19
CA MET A 1 -6.71 -14.78 -1.33
C MET A 1 -6.56 -13.57 -2.24
N SER A 2 -6.97 -12.39 -1.79
CA SER A 2 -6.75 -11.14 -2.56
C SER A 2 -5.33 -10.61 -2.29
N PHE A 3 -4.79 -9.80 -3.20
CA PHE A 3 -3.49 -9.13 -3.01
C PHE A 3 -3.40 -8.41 -1.65
N VAL A 4 -4.49 -7.76 -1.24
CA VAL A 4 -4.57 -7.07 0.04
C VAL A 4 -4.45 -8.02 1.23
N ALA A 5 -5.08 -9.19 1.16
CA ALA A 5 -4.96 -10.20 2.21
C ALA A 5 -3.52 -10.74 2.29
N GLU A 6 -2.88 -10.98 1.16
CA GLU A 6 -1.48 -11.45 1.13
C GLU A 6 -0.52 -10.40 1.70
N LEU A 7 -0.72 -9.13 1.34
CA LEU A 7 0.07 -8.01 1.82
C LEU A 7 -0.07 -7.80 3.35
N LEU A 8 -1.30 -7.86 3.85
CA LEU A 8 -1.57 -7.77 5.29
C LEU A 8 -0.97 -8.94 6.05
N LEU A 9 -1.13 -10.16 5.52
CA LEU A 9 -0.57 -11.36 6.12
C LEU A 9 0.95 -11.24 6.29
N ALA A 10 1.67 -10.88 5.23
CA ALA A 10 3.12 -10.69 5.27
C ALA A 10 3.53 -9.64 6.33
N THR A 11 2.74 -8.58 6.46
CA THR A 11 2.97 -7.55 7.49
C THR A 11 2.75 -8.08 8.91
N LEU A 12 1.71 -8.90 9.12
CA LEU A 12 1.44 -9.54 10.41
C LEU A 12 2.44 -10.66 10.74
N GLU A 13 3.05 -11.27 9.73
CA GLU A 13 4.12 -12.27 9.90
C GLU A 13 5.43 -11.64 10.41
N ASP A 14 5.74 -10.44 9.95
CA ASP A 14 6.86 -9.63 10.41
C ASP A 14 6.66 -9.07 11.84
N LEU A 15 5.44 -9.13 12.40
CA LEU A 15 5.17 -8.73 13.79
C LEU A 15 5.57 -9.82 14.79
N LEU A 16 6.21 -9.41 15.87
CA LEU A 16 6.47 -10.26 17.03
C LEU A 16 5.14 -10.66 17.71
N GLU A 17 5.13 -11.78 18.43
CA GLU A 17 3.92 -12.28 19.10
C GLU A 17 3.32 -11.26 20.09
N VAL A 18 4.16 -10.50 20.80
CA VAL A 18 3.72 -9.47 21.76
C VAL A 18 3.00 -8.33 21.03
N ASP A 19 3.53 -7.91 19.88
CA ASP A 19 2.95 -6.85 19.07
C ASP A 19 1.68 -7.34 18.39
N LEU A 20 1.66 -8.59 17.91
CA LEU A 20 0.48 -9.22 17.33
C LEU A 20 -0.65 -9.36 18.36
N LYS A 21 -0.34 -9.72 19.61
CA LYS A 21 -1.33 -9.74 20.70
C LYS A 21 -1.91 -8.34 20.94
N THR A 22 -1.07 -7.32 20.91
CA THR A 22 -1.50 -5.92 21.06
C THR A 22 -2.32 -5.47 19.86
N PHE A 23 -1.95 -5.88 18.65
CA PHE A 23 -2.69 -5.62 17.42
C PHE A 23 -4.10 -6.22 17.48
N LYS A 24 -4.23 -7.49 17.86
CA LYS A 24 -5.51 -8.16 18.10
C LYS A 24 -6.34 -7.42 19.13
N TRP A 25 -5.73 -7.02 20.25
CA TRP A 25 -6.43 -6.25 21.27
C TRP A 25 -6.94 -4.90 20.74
N ARG A 26 -6.20 -4.21 19.88
CA ARG A 26 -6.64 -2.95 19.28
C ARG A 26 -7.83 -3.12 18.32
N LEU A 27 -7.92 -4.24 17.60
CA LEU A 27 -9.07 -4.56 16.74
C LEU A 27 -10.38 -4.75 17.52
N THR A 28 -10.30 -5.08 18.80
CA THR A 28 -11.48 -5.25 19.67
C THR A 28 -11.87 -3.96 20.37
N GLN A 29 -11.04 -2.92 20.30
CA GLN A 29 -11.35 -1.63 20.91
C GLN A 29 -12.16 -0.76 19.96
N ASP A 30 -13.08 0.01 20.52
CA ASP A 30 -13.94 0.97 19.80
C ASP A 30 -13.21 2.28 19.43
N VAL A 31 -11.88 2.23 19.26
CA VAL A 31 -11.00 3.40 19.10
C VAL A 31 -10.67 3.65 17.63
N LEU A 32 -11.27 2.89 16.71
CA LEU A 32 -11.10 3.05 15.27
C LEU A 32 -12.32 3.83 14.76
N GLU A 33 -12.20 5.15 14.71
CA GLU A 33 -13.29 6.06 14.37
C GLU A 33 -13.94 5.66 13.02
N GLY A 34 -15.21 5.24 13.08
CA GLY A 34 -16.00 4.91 11.89
C GLY A 34 -15.91 3.45 11.43
N PHE A 35 -15.25 2.56 12.19
CA PHE A 35 -15.15 1.14 11.85
C PHE A 35 -15.76 0.24 12.93
N PRO A 36 -16.47 -0.84 12.56
CA PRO A 36 -17.07 -1.76 13.52
C PRO A 36 -15.99 -2.56 14.27
N HIS A 37 -16.05 -2.63 15.60
CA HIS A 37 -15.11 -3.46 16.36
C HIS A 37 -15.30 -4.96 16.07
N ILE A 38 -14.20 -5.72 16.09
CA ILE A 38 -14.25 -7.18 15.97
C ILE A 38 -14.37 -7.78 17.38
N PRO A 39 -15.31 -8.70 17.63
CA PRO A 39 -15.44 -9.33 18.94
C PRO A 39 -14.21 -10.15 19.31
N VAL A 40 -13.80 -10.06 20.58
CA VAL A 40 -12.61 -10.76 21.12
C VAL A 40 -12.65 -12.26 20.84
N SER A 41 -13.84 -12.88 20.91
CA SER A 41 -14.03 -14.32 20.68
C SER A 41 -13.61 -14.78 19.29
N GLN A 42 -13.70 -13.91 18.28
CA GLN A 42 -13.23 -14.24 16.93
C GLN A 42 -11.71 -14.14 16.80
N LEU A 43 -11.07 -13.34 17.65
CA LEU A 43 -9.63 -13.13 17.56
C LEU A 43 -8.85 -13.98 18.54
N GLU A 44 -9.40 -14.40 19.68
CA GLU A 44 -8.65 -15.07 20.76
C GLU A 44 -7.76 -16.23 20.26
N ASN A 45 -8.33 -17.15 19.48
CA ASN A 45 -7.63 -18.32 18.91
C ASN A 45 -7.33 -18.20 17.41
N ALA A 46 -7.49 -17.01 16.83
CA ALA A 46 -7.24 -16.78 15.41
C ALA A 46 -5.75 -16.74 15.10
N ASP A 47 -5.35 -17.48 14.06
CA ASP A 47 -4.03 -17.41 13.47
C ASP A 47 -3.84 -16.13 12.66
N ARG A 48 -2.61 -15.82 12.23
CA ARG A 48 -2.29 -14.65 11.39
C ARG A 48 -3.15 -14.59 10.12
N LEU A 49 -3.39 -15.75 9.52
CA LEU A 49 -4.26 -15.89 8.36
C LEU A 49 -5.71 -15.57 8.68
N ASP A 50 -6.23 -16.11 9.77
CA ASP A 50 -7.61 -15.88 10.20
C ASP A 50 -7.84 -14.40 10.51
N ILE A 51 -6.92 -13.77 11.27
CA ILE A 51 -6.97 -12.34 11.57
C ILE A 51 -7.05 -11.52 10.28
N THR A 52 -6.21 -11.86 9.30
CA THR A 52 -6.17 -11.15 8.03
C THR A 52 -7.48 -11.30 7.25
N ASN A 53 -8.01 -12.52 7.16
CA ASN A 53 -9.30 -12.77 6.51
C ASN A 53 -10.43 -12.03 7.23
N THR A 54 -10.50 -12.11 8.55
CA THR A 54 -11.52 -11.41 9.36
C THR A 54 -11.47 -9.90 9.12
N MET A 55 -10.27 -9.30 9.03
CA MET A 55 -10.14 -7.87 8.74
C MET A 55 -10.65 -7.51 7.33
N VAL A 56 -10.32 -8.30 6.32
CA VAL A 56 -10.77 -8.06 4.94
C VAL A 56 -12.28 -8.28 4.79
N GLU A 57 -12.84 -9.27 5.48
CA GLU A 57 -14.28 -9.54 5.50
C GLU A 57 -15.07 -8.45 6.24
N THR A 58 -14.54 -7.97 7.38
CA THR A 58 -15.24 -6.99 8.24
C THR A 58 -15.15 -5.57 7.67
N TYR A 59 -13.98 -5.17 7.18
CA TYR A 59 -13.69 -3.78 6.79
C TYR A 59 -13.60 -3.58 5.27
N GLY A 60 -13.61 -4.67 4.49
CA GLY A 60 -13.24 -4.65 3.08
C GLY A 60 -11.72 -4.49 2.87
N PRO A 61 -11.23 -4.67 1.64
CA PRO A 61 -9.80 -4.59 1.33
C PRO A 61 -9.20 -3.22 1.70
N GLU A 62 -9.80 -2.12 1.25
CA GLU A 62 -9.31 -0.78 1.55
C GLU A 62 -9.37 -0.44 3.05
N GLY A 63 -10.46 -0.84 3.71
CA GLY A 63 -10.65 -0.60 5.15
C GLY A 63 -9.65 -1.37 5.98
N ALA A 64 -9.40 -2.64 5.64
CA ALA A 64 -8.43 -3.48 6.33
C ALA A 64 -7.01 -2.88 6.29
N VAL A 65 -6.61 -2.30 5.17
CA VAL A 65 -5.31 -1.61 5.05
C VAL A 65 -5.28 -0.35 5.91
N LYS A 66 -6.32 0.49 5.84
CA LYS A 66 -6.41 1.74 6.64
C LYS A 66 -6.32 1.45 8.14
N ILE A 67 -7.10 0.47 8.63
CA ILE A 67 -7.08 0.04 10.02
C ILE A 67 -5.71 -0.50 10.43
N SER A 68 -5.11 -1.35 9.59
CA SER A 68 -3.79 -1.92 9.87
C SER A 68 -2.72 -0.83 10.03
N LEU A 69 -2.71 0.16 9.14
CA LEU A 69 -1.78 1.30 9.22
C LEU A 69 -1.93 2.07 10.53
N GLU A 70 -3.17 2.33 10.95
CA GLU A 70 -3.44 3.06 12.18
C GLU A 70 -2.99 2.26 13.42
N ILE A 71 -3.29 0.97 13.48
CA ILE A 71 -2.90 0.11 14.61
C ILE A 71 -1.38 -0.03 14.67
N LEU A 72 -0.71 -0.28 13.53
CA LEU A 72 0.75 -0.39 13.45
C LEU A 72 1.43 0.87 14.00
N ARG A 73 0.90 2.06 13.67
CA ARG A 73 1.36 3.32 14.26
C ARG A 73 1.14 3.41 15.76
N LYS A 74 -0.03 2.98 16.25
CA LYS A 74 -0.37 2.97 17.70
C LYS A 74 0.51 2.03 18.52
N ILE A 75 1.05 0.97 17.92
CA ILE A 75 1.99 0.03 18.57
C ILE A 75 3.46 0.35 18.26
N ASN A 76 3.75 1.55 17.74
CA ASN A 76 5.10 1.99 17.39
C ASN A 76 5.80 1.21 16.26
N GLN A 77 5.07 0.39 15.49
CA GLN A 77 5.55 -0.34 14.31
C GLN A 77 5.49 0.52 13.04
N ASN A 78 6.06 1.72 13.12
CA ASN A 78 6.00 2.73 12.05
C ASN A 78 6.66 2.24 10.75
N GLN A 79 7.76 1.50 10.85
CA GLN A 79 8.46 0.94 9.68
C GLN A 79 7.58 -0.04 8.91
N LEU A 80 6.84 -0.91 9.61
CA LEU A 80 5.91 -1.84 8.99
C LEU A 80 4.70 -1.11 8.39
N SER A 81 4.20 -0.08 9.06
CA SER A 81 3.15 0.78 8.52
C SER A 81 3.57 1.44 7.21
N ASP A 82 4.77 2.02 7.13
CA ASP A 82 5.22 2.70 5.91
C ASP A 82 5.44 1.70 4.77
N ARG A 83 6.01 0.51 5.06
CA ARG A 83 6.15 -0.58 4.08
C ARG A 83 4.80 -1.03 3.53
N LEU A 84 3.83 -1.29 4.40
CA LEU A 84 2.47 -1.69 4.03
C LEU A 84 1.82 -0.64 3.11
N LYS A 85 1.95 0.64 3.47
CA LYS A 85 1.40 1.75 2.67
C LYS A 85 2.05 1.82 1.28
N ASN A 86 3.38 1.72 1.20
CA ASN A 86 4.09 1.80 -0.07
C ASN A 86 3.70 0.65 -1.00
N GLN A 87 3.71 -0.58 -0.49
CA GLN A 87 3.33 -1.77 -1.26
C GLN A 87 1.88 -1.75 -1.72
N TYR A 88 0.97 -1.21 -0.91
CA TYR A 88 -0.43 -1.03 -1.31
C TYR A 88 -0.56 -0.05 -2.49
N ASN A 89 0.13 1.10 -2.44
CA ASN A 89 0.08 2.09 -3.52
C ASN A 89 0.80 1.62 -4.79
N GLU A 90 1.89 0.87 -4.65
CA GLU A 90 2.63 0.27 -5.77
C GLU A 90 1.79 -0.84 -6.43
N GLY A 91 1.01 -1.59 -5.66
CA GLY A 91 0.09 -2.61 -6.18
C GLY A 91 -1.06 -2.06 -7.03
N GLU A 92 -1.46 -0.80 -6.85
CA GLU A 92 -2.44 -0.12 -7.73
C GLU A 92 -1.81 0.41 -9.02
N THR A 93 -0.47 0.47 -9.11
CA THR A 93 0.27 0.94 -10.29
C THR A 93 1.15 -0.18 -10.83
N THR A 94 0.53 -1.13 -11.53
CA THR A 94 1.08 -2.11 -12.48
C THR A 94 2.62 -2.31 -12.51
N GLU A 95 3.07 -3.49 -12.07
CA GLU A 95 4.19 -4.29 -12.60
C GLU A 95 5.51 -3.58 -12.94
N ALA A 96 6.44 -3.51 -11.97
CA ALA A 96 7.87 -3.84 -12.11
C ALA A 96 8.67 -3.36 -10.89
N ALA A 97 8.94 -4.26 -9.94
CA ALA A 97 10.27 -4.47 -9.35
C ALA A 97 10.17 -5.25 -8.02
N ALA A 98 10.65 -6.49 -8.04
CA ALA A 98 11.29 -7.11 -6.90
C ALA A 98 12.55 -7.82 -7.41
N PRO A 99 13.56 -8.16 -6.58
CA PRO A 99 13.87 -7.70 -5.24
C PRO A 99 15.34 -7.24 -5.13
N SER A 100 15.70 -6.35 -4.19
CA SER A 100 17.08 -6.25 -3.68
C SER A 100 17.14 -5.45 -2.38
N ALA A 101 17.25 -6.14 -1.25
CA ALA A 101 18.10 -5.66 -0.15
C ALA A 101 19.59 -5.84 -0.57
N PRO A 102 20.59 -5.13 -0.02
CA PRO A 102 20.64 -4.56 1.33
C PRO A 102 21.02 -3.06 1.41
N VAL A 103 20.75 -2.52 2.60
CA VAL A 103 21.18 -1.21 3.09
C VAL A 103 22.70 -1.05 2.93
N VAL A 104 23.14 -0.12 2.08
CA VAL A 104 24.49 0.46 2.15
C VAL A 104 24.39 1.98 2.12
N PHE A 105 24.86 2.55 3.22
CA PHE A 105 25.06 3.97 3.44
C PHE A 105 26.31 4.39 2.67
N GLU A 106 26.17 5.18 1.60
CA GLU A 106 27.32 5.88 1.02
C GLU A 106 26.97 7.35 0.78
N VAL A 107 27.59 8.19 1.60
CA VAL A 107 27.50 9.65 1.56
C VAL A 107 28.53 10.17 0.56
N ARG A 108 28.08 11.10 -0.30
CA ARG A 108 28.82 12.26 -0.84
C ARG A 108 29.32 12.18 -2.30
N GLY A 109 28.61 12.94 -3.13
CA GLY A 109 29.25 14.03 -3.89
C GLY A 109 29.32 13.85 -5.40
N GLY A 110 28.90 14.89 -6.13
CA GLY A 110 29.56 15.27 -7.37
C GLY A 110 28.70 15.35 -8.63
N LEU A 111 28.49 16.60 -9.05
CA LEU A 111 28.46 17.10 -10.43
C LEU A 111 27.28 16.75 -11.37
N GLN A 112 26.48 17.79 -11.63
CA GLN A 112 25.81 18.01 -12.92
C GLN A 112 26.81 17.86 -14.08
N SER A 113 26.40 17.25 -15.20
CA SER A 113 26.49 17.85 -16.55
C SER A 113 26.18 16.86 -17.67
N SER A 114 25.32 17.29 -18.60
CA SER A 114 25.31 16.94 -20.03
C SER A 114 24.95 15.48 -20.39
N CYS A 115 23.91 15.19 -21.17
CA CYS A 115 23.79 15.59 -22.59
C CYS A 115 22.34 15.73 -23.06
N ARG A 116 22.13 16.67 -23.99
CA ARG A 116 20.94 16.80 -24.85
C ARG A 116 21.01 15.82 -26.05
N ASN A 117 19.83 15.59 -26.64
CA ASN A 117 19.53 15.27 -28.06
C ASN A 117 19.59 13.78 -28.49
N ILE A 118 18.70 13.19 -29.33
CA ILE A 118 17.70 13.71 -30.29
C ILE A 118 16.58 12.67 -30.54
N SER A 119 15.37 13.22 -30.76
CA SER A 119 14.17 12.69 -31.44
C SER A 119 14.34 11.63 -32.55
N ARG A 120 13.47 10.61 -32.56
CA ARG A 120 12.87 10.07 -33.81
C ARG A 120 11.61 9.24 -33.52
N MET A 121 10.58 9.44 -34.36
CA MET A 121 9.41 8.58 -34.61
C MET A 121 8.16 8.77 -33.74
N ILE A 122 7.37 9.82 -34.02
CA ILE A 122 5.96 9.66 -34.41
C ILE A 122 5.66 10.72 -35.49
N ASN A 123 5.75 10.30 -36.75
CA ASN A 123 5.25 11.03 -37.90
C ASN A 123 3.96 10.30 -38.30
N GLY A 124 2.80 10.97 -38.21
CA GLY A 124 1.54 10.35 -38.59
C GLY A 124 0.29 10.92 -37.93
N ASN A 125 0.04 12.23 -38.01
CA ASN A 125 -1.35 12.63 -38.22
C ASN A 125 -1.46 13.89 -39.08
N ARG A 126 -2.15 13.70 -40.19
CA ARG A 126 -2.32 14.60 -41.33
C ARG A 126 -3.45 15.58 -41.01
N MET A 127 -3.13 16.86 -40.93
CA MET A 127 -4.09 17.95 -40.94
C MET A 127 -4.92 17.90 -42.23
N ASN A 128 -6.23 17.73 -42.11
CA ASN A 128 -7.21 18.22 -43.08
C ASN A 128 -8.61 18.21 -42.46
N MET A 129 -9.21 19.37 -42.22
CA MET A 129 -10.53 19.73 -42.72
C MET A 129 -10.82 21.21 -42.39
N SER A 130 -11.18 21.90 -43.46
CA SER A 130 -11.53 23.29 -43.72
C SER A 130 -12.45 24.05 -42.73
N PRO A 131 -12.51 25.40 -42.84
CA PRO A 131 -13.33 26.27 -42.00
C PRO A 131 -14.78 26.38 -42.51
N PHE A 132 -15.76 26.39 -41.60
CA PHE A 132 -17.15 26.75 -41.93
C PHE A 132 -17.36 28.27 -41.78
N PRO A 133 -18.08 28.94 -42.72
CA PRO A 133 -18.31 30.38 -42.66
C PRO A 133 -19.51 30.74 -41.77
N ILE A 134 -19.45 31.96 -41.22
CA ILE A 134 -20.52 32.66 -40.50
C ILE A 134 -21.39 33.41 -41.53
N PHE A 135 -22.70 33.14 -41.54
CA PHE A 135 -23.82 34.00 -41.97
C PHE A 135 -25.06 33.24 -41.45
N ILE A 136 -26.03 33.79 -40.71
CA ILE A 136 -26.83 35.01 -40.90
C ILE A 136 -27.26 35.53 -39.52
#